data_AF-A0A0G1XDQ4-F1
#
_entry.id   AF-A0A0G1XDQ4-F1
#
_cell.length_a   1.000
_cell.length_b   1.000
_cell.length_c   1.000
_cell.angle_alpha   90.00
_cell.angle_beta   90.00
_cell.angle_gamma   90.00
#
_symmetry.space_group_name_H-M   'P 1'
#
loop_
_entity.id
_entity.type
_entity.pdbx_description
1 polymer ?
#
loop_
_entity_poly.entity_id
_entity_poly.type
_entity_poly.pdbx_seq_one_letter_code
_entity_poly.pdbx_strand_id
1 'polypeptide(L)'
;MASDIEPISMEKIVSLAKRRGFIFPGSEIYGGLAGTWDYGPLGVLMKDNIKRAWWENIVGMRDEVFGVDAAILMNAKVWEASGHVTHFSDPMVDCKKCKLRYRADEILTGSPCG
;
A
#
# COMPACT_ATOMS: atom_id res chain seq x y z
N MET A 1 8.29 -4.46 -36.82
CA MET A 1 8.78 -5.32 -35.72
C MET A 1 8.18 -4.85 -34.40
N ALA A 2 6.85 -4.93 -34.28
CA ALA A 2 6.10 -4.46 -33.11
C ALA A 2 4.95 -5.44 -32.82
N SER A 3 5.26 -6.73 -32.73
CA SER A 3 4.25 -7.80 -32.67
C SER A 3 4.26 -8.66 -31.41
N ASP A 4 5.22 -8.54 -30.49
CA ASP A 4 5.36 -9.56 -29.43
C ASP A 4 5.72 -8.96 -28.06
N ILE A 5 4.90 -8.05 -27.53
CA ILE A 5 4.96 -7.71 -26.10
C ILE A 5 3.97 -8.62 -25.38
N GLU A 6 4.46 -9.76 -24.87
CA GLU A 6 3.67 -10.54 -23.91
C GLU A 6 3.21 -9.65 -22.76
N PRO A 7 1.95 -9.76 -22.30
CA PRO A 7 1.50 -9.03 -21.13
C PRO A 7 2.37 -9.38 -19.92
N ILE A 8 2.90 -8.34 -19.27
CA ILE A 8 3.73 -8.51 -18.07
C ILE A 8 2.80 -8.86 -16.92
N SER A 9 2.95 -10.07 -16.37
CA SER A 9 2.17 -10.50 -15.21
C SER A 9 2.69 -9.89 -13.91
N MET A 10 1.82 -9.77 -12.90
CA MET A 10 2.22 -9.25 -11.59
C MET A 10 3.27 -10.13 -10.91
N GLU A 11 3.22 -11.45 -11.12
CA GLU A 11 4.23 -12.38 -10.60
C GLU A 11 5.61 -12.08 -11.17
N LYS A 12 5.70 -11.76 -12.48
CA LYS A 12 6.95 -11.36 -13.13
C LYS A 12 7.52 -10.08 -12.49
N ILE A 13 6.67 -9.09 -12.20
CA ILE A 13 7.07 -7.82 -11.57
C ILE A 13 7.55 -8.04 -10.13
N VAL A 14 6.76 -8.76 -9.31
CA VAL A 14 7.10 -9.05 -7.91
C VAL A 14 8.42 -9.83 -7.82
N SER A 15 8.60 -10.84 -8.68
CA SER A 15 9.84 -11.62 -8.77
C SER A 15 11.04 -10.75 -9.13
N LEU A 16 10.88 -9.80 -10.06
CA LEU A 16 11.96 -8.87 -10.41
C LEU A 16 12.27 -7.92 -9.26
N ALA A 17 11.25 -7.31 -8.65
CA ALA A 17 11.40 -6.35 -7.56
C ALA A 17 12.16 -6.97 -6.37
N LYS A 18 11.82 -8.21 -6.00
CA LYS A 18 12.52 -8.96 -4.96
C LYS A 18 13.96 -9.28 -5.35
N ARG A 19 14.19 -9.85 -6.54
CA ARG A 19 15.54 -10.26 -7.00
C ARG A 19 16.51 -9.09 -7.19
N ARG A 20 15.99 -7.89 -7.47
CA ARG A 20 16.80 -6.70 -7.72
C ARG A 20 16.90 -5.77 -6.51
N GLY A 21 16.34 -6.14 -5.35
CA GLY A 21 16.46 -5.34 -4.14
C GLY A 21 15.63 -4.05 -4.15
N PHE A 22 14.42 -4.12 -4.73
CA PHE A 22 13.43 -3.04 -4.64
C PHE A 22 12.53 -3.23 -3.43
N ILE A 23 11.74 -4.31 -3.39
CA ILE A 23 10.72 -4.52 -2.36
C ILE A 23 10.78 -5.97 -1.88
N PHE A 24 10.71 -6.15 -0.55
CA PHE A 24 10.63 -7.43 0.13
C PHE A 24 9.34 -7.51 0.97
N PRO A 25 8.72 -8.69 1.14
CA PRO A 25 7.67 -8.89 2.13
C PRO A 25 8.17 -8.53 3.53
N GLY A 26 7.38 -7.78 4.30
CA GLY A 26 7.75 -7.43 5.67
C GLY A 26 7.87 -8.68 6.54
N SER A 27 8.88 -8.72 7.42
CA SER A 27 9.13 -9.86 8.32
C SER A 27 9.29 -11.21 7.60
N GLU A 28 9.86 -11.22 6.38
CA GLU A 28 9.93 -12.40 5.50
C GLU A 28 10.48 -13.66 6.20
N ILE A 29 11.59 -13.54 6.94
CA ILE A 29 12.25 -14.69 7.60
C ILE A 29 11.44 -15.26 8.79
N TYR A 30 10.38 -14.56 9.22
CA TYR A 30 9.49 -14.97 10.31
C TYR A 30 8.09 -15.35 9.82
N GLY A 31 7.94 -15.66 8.53
CA GLY A 31 6.65 -16.06 7.94
C GLY A 31 5.84 -14.93 7.32
N GLY A 32 6.40 -13.72 7.28
CA GLY A 32 5.78 -12.55 6.66
C GLY A 32 4.74 -11.87 7.55
N LEU A 33 4.50 -10.59 7.28
CA LEU A 33 3.43 -9.80 7.88
C LEU A 33 2.59 -9.18 6.76
N ALA A 34 1.37 -9.67 6.59
CA ALA A 34 0.46 -9.21 5.55
C ALA A 34 0.23 -7.69 5.64
N GLY A 35 0.27 -7.02 4.49
CA GLY A 35 0.11 -5.56 4.41
C GLY A 35 1.37 -4.76 4.77
N THR A 36 2.54 -5.41 4.91
CA THR A 36 3.81 -4.72 5.20
C THR A 36 4.91 -5.15 4.23
N TRP A 37 5.83 -4.21 3.95
CA TRP A 37 6.93 -4.39 3.01
C TRP A 37 8.16 -3.59 3.41
N ASP A 38 9.33 -4.15 3.13
CA ASP A 38 10.63 -3.52 3.33
C ASP A 38 11.21 -3.05 1.99
N TYR A 39 11.70 -1.81 1.95
CA TYR A 39 12.35 -1.26 0.76
C TYR A 39 13.84 -1.61 0.77
N GLY A 40 14.30 -2.32 -0.25
CA GLY A 40 15.71 -2.67 -0.44
C GLY A 40 16.56 -1.49 -0.95
N PRO A 41 17.86 -1.72 -1.25
CA PRO A 41 18.79 -0.67 -1.66
C PRO A 41 18.34 0.14 -2.88
N LEU A 42 17.77 -0.50 -3.90
CA LEU A 42 17.23 0.21 -5.06
C LEU A 42 15.84 0.78 -4.78
N GLY A 43 15.06 0.11 -3.92
CA GLY A 43 13.73 0.54 -3.55
C GLY A 43 13.71 1.85 -2.78
N VAL A 44 14.61 2.01 -1.81
CA VAL A 44 14.70 3.25 -1.03
C VAL A 44 15.06 4.43 -1.92
N LEU A 45 16.03 4.28 -2.82
CA LEU A 45 16.42 5.31 -3.78
C LEU A 45 15.28 5.66 -4.75
N MET A 46 14.57 4.65 -5.25
CA MET A 46 13.41 4.85 -6.12
C MET A 46 12.31 5.64 -5.40
N LYS A 47 11.95 5.21 -4.18
CA LYS A 47 10.94 5.88 -3.35
C LYS A 47 11.33 7.34 -3.09
N ASP A 48 12.58 7.59 -2.71
CA ASP A 48 13.04 8.94 -2.38
C ASP A 48 13.11 9.84 -3.62
N ASN A 49 13.50 9.31 -4.78
CA ASN A 49 13.47 10.04 -6.05
C ASN A 49 12.03 10.42 -6.44
N ILE A 50 11.06 9.52 -6.28
CA ILE A 50 9.65 9.82 -6.55
C ILE A 50 9.14 10.89 -5.58
N LYS A 51 9.42 10.76 -4.28
CA LYS A 51 9.02 11.75 -3.27
C LYS A 51 9.60 13.13 -3.58
N ARG A 52 10.87 13.20 -3.97
CA ARG A 52 11.55 14.47 -4.33
C ARG A 52 10.95 15.10 -5.58
N ALA A 53 10.73 14.32 -6.64
CA ALA A 53 10.11 14.81 -7.87
C ALA A 53 8.70 15.36 -7.61
N TRP A 54 7.91 14.65 -6.79
CA TRP A 54 6.60 15.12 -6.38
C TRP A 54 6.68 16.42 -5.56
N TRP A 55 7.58 16.49 -4.58
CA TRP A 55 7.75 17.67 -3.72
C TRP A 55 8.16 18.90 -4.51
N GLU A 56 9.12 18.77 -5.42
CA GLU A 56 9.54 19.85 -6.30
C GLU A 56 8.38 20.35 -7.15
N ASN A 57 7.64 19.44 -7.78
CA ASN A 57 6.54 19.81 -8.67
C ASN A 57 5.33 20.43 -7.93
N ILE A 58 4.98 19.91 -6.75
CA ILE A 58 3.76 20.31 -6.05
C ILE A 58 4.01 21.44 -5.04
N VAL A 59 5.13 21.41 -4.32
CA VAL A 59 5.45 22.38 -3.27
C VAL A 59 6.46 23.41 -3.76
N GLY A 60 7.48 22.99 -4.53
CA GLY A 60 8.55 23.89 -4.98
C GLY A 60 8.14 24.83 -6.13
N MET A 61 7.23 24.40 -7.00
CA MET A 61 6.82 25.15 -8.19
C MET A 61 5.49 25.91 -8.05
N ARG A 62 4.83 25.82 -6.89
CA ARG A 62 3.50 26.41 -6.65
C ARG A 62 3.55 27.32 -5.44
N ASP A 63 3.21 28.59 -5.64
CA ASP A 63 3.31 29.62 -4.59
C ASP A 63 2.26 29.45 -3.47
N GLU A 64 1.20 28.67 -3.74
CA GLU A 64 0.07 28.47 -2.85
C GLU A 64 0.15 27.20 -2.00
N VAL A 65 1.23 26.41 -2.12
CA VAL A 65 1.39 25.14 -1.40
C VAL A 65 2.55 25.22 -0.42
N PHE A 66 2.28 24.93 0.85
CA PHE A 66 3.27 25.03 1.93
C PHE A 66 3.56 23.65 2.52
N GLY A 67 4.85 23.34 2.66
CA GLY A 67 5.30 22.11 3.31
C GLY A 67 5.03 22.12 4.81
N VAL A 68 4.47 21.02 5.32
CA VAL A 68 4.24 20.79 6.75
C VAL A 68 4.65 19.36 7.08
N ASP A 69 5.31 19.17 8.22
CA ASP A 69 5.60 17.85 8.80
C ASP A 69 4.90 17.73 10.15
N ALA A 70 3.97 16.78 10.26
CA ALA A 70 3.07 16.65 11.40
C ALA A 70 3.32 15.33 12.16
N ALA A 71 3.02 15.34 13.45
CA ALA A 71 3.16 14.14 14.27
C ALA A 71 2.17 13.05 13.85
N ILE A 72 2.64 11.80 13.78
CA ILE A 72 1.81 10.61 13.49
C ILE A 72 0.82 10.35 14.63
N LEU A 73 1.27 10.50 15.88
CA LEU A 73 0.41 10.34 17.05
C LEU A 73 -0.34 11.64 17.32
N MET A 74 -1.67 11.57 17.31
CA MET A 74 -2.56 12.71 17.48
C MET A 74 -3.50 12.51 18.66
N ASN A 75 -4.01 13.61 19.22
CA ASN A 75 -5.06 13.56 20.25
C ASN A 75 -6.33 12.91 19.68
N ALA A 76 -6.97 12.02 20.45
CA ALA A 76 -8.18 11.29 20.05
C ALA A 76 -9.29 12.19 19.49
N LYS A 77 -9.47 13.40 20.04
CA LYS A 77 -10.48 14.36 19.59
C LYS A 77 -10.33 14.79 18.14
N VAL A 78 -9.13 14.72 17.56
CA VAL A 78 -8.91 15.03 16.13
C VAL A 78 -9.57 13.97 15.24
N TRP A 79 -9.46 12.70 15.62
CA TRP A 79 -10.08 11.58 14.88
C TRP A 79 -11.60 11.59 15.01
N GLU A 80 -12.12 12.01 16.17
CA GLU A 80 -13.55 12.21 16.39
C GLU A 80 -14.09 13.37 15.55
N ALA A 81 -13.46 14.55 15.64
CA ALA A 81 -13.90 15.76 14.94
C ALA A 81 -13.82 15.62 13.42
N SER A 82 -12.85 14.87 12.90
CA SER A 82 -12.75 14.55 11.47
C SER A 82 -13.70 13.43 11.02
N GLY A 83 -14.40 12.78 11.95
CA GLY A 83 -15.36 11.71 11.65
C GLY A 83 -14.73 10.35 11.37
N HIS A 84 -13.40 10.19 11.47
CA HIS A 84 -12.70 8.93 11.20
C HIS A 84 -13.16 7.81 12.14
N VAL A 85 -13.40 8.12 13.42
CA VAL A 85 -13.86 7.13 14.41
C VAL A 85 -15.19 6.48 14.01
N THR A 86 -16.07 7.22 13.32
CA THR A 86 -17.40 6.74 12.94
C THR A 86 -17.44 6.15 11.53
N HIS A 87 -16.63 6.66 10.60
CA HIS A 87 -16.80 6.37 9.17
C HIS A 87 -15.62 5.64 8.53
N PHE A 88 -14.43 5.64 9.13
CA PHE A 88 -13.25 5.00 8.55
C PHE A 88 -13.19 3.51 8.89
N SER A 89 -14.15 2.75 8.36
CA SER A 89 -14.26 1.32 8.57
C SER A 89 -14.82 0.63 7.32
N ASP A 90 -14.26 -0.53 7.00
CA ASP A 90 -14.78 -1.39 5.93
C ASP A 90 -15.71 -2.46 6.53
N PRO A 91 -16.88 -2.74 5.92
CA PRO A 91 -17.75 -3.84 6.36
C PRO A 91 -17.05 -5.19 6.20
N MET A 92 -16.98 -5.97 7.28
CA MET A 92 -16.38 -7.29 7.30
C MET A 92 -17.43 -8.38 7.53
N VAL A 93 -17.20 -9.56 6.97
CA VAL A 93 -18.07 -10.74 7.13
C VAL A 93 -17.24 -11.98 7.49
N ASP A 94 -17.82 -12.84 8.34
CA ASP A 94 -17.16 -14.04 8.84
C ASP A 94 -17.76 -15.30 8.21
N CYS A 95 -16.91 -16.15 7.64
CA CYS A 95 -17.36 -17.45 7.15
C CYS A 95 -17.55 -18.42 8.32
N LYS A 96 -18.79 -18.89 8.52
CA LYS A 96 -19.10 -19.83 9.61
C LYS A 96 -18.38 -21.19 9.50
N LYS A 97 -17.93 -21.58 8.30
CA LYS A 97 -17.24 -22.85 8.02
C LYS A 97 -15.72 -22.75 8.24
N CYS A 98 -15.03 -21.89 7.48
CA CYS A 98 -13.57 -21.75 7.56
C CYS A 98 -13.09 -20.81 8.68
N LYS A 99 -14.01 -20.08 9.34
CA LYS A 99 -13.71 -19.10 10.41
C LYS A 99 -12.81 -17.94 9.99
N LEU A 100 -12.59 -17.76 8.69
CA LEU A 100 -11.87 -16.62 8.13
C LEU A 100 -12.80 -15.42 7.97
N ARG A 101 -12.18 -14.23 7.99
CA ARG A 101 -12.83 -12.93 7.87
C ARG A 101 -12.45 -12.30 6.54
N TYR A 102 -13.45 -11.77 5.84
CA TYR A 102 -13.30 -11.18 4.51
C TYR A 102 -13.96 -9.81 4.48
N ARG A 103 -13.49 -8.92 3.60
CA ARG A 103 -14.23 -7.69 3.34
C ARG A 103 -15.51 -8.03 2.57
N ALA A 104 -16.60 -7.34 2.88
CA ALA A 104 -17.91 -7.65 2.32
C ALA A 104 -17.96 -7.46 0.79
N ASP A 105 -17.20 -6.51 0.26
CA ASP A 105 -17.10 -6.21 -1.18
C ASP A 105 -16.33 -7.27 -1.97
N GLU A 106 -15.33 -7.92 -1.36
CA GLU A 106 -14.53 -8.96 -2.00
C GLU A 106 -15.34 -10.24 -2.30
N ILE A 107 -16.37 -10.54 -1.49
CA ILE A 107 -17.21 -11.74 -1.67
C ILE A 107 -17.98 -11.71 -3.00
N LEU A 108 -18.35 -10.54 -3.49
CA LEU A 108 -19.13 -10.39 -4.72
C LEU A 108 -18.30 -10.74 -5.98
N THR A 109 -16.97 -10.77 -5.85
CA THR A 109 -16.04 -11.00 -6.96
C THR A 109 -15.64 -12.48 -7.14
N GLY A 110 -16.08 -13.36 -6.24
CA GLY A 110 -15.85 -14.81 -6.28
C GLY A 110 -15.94 -15.43 -4.88
N SER A 111 -16.20 -16.74 -4.79
CA SER A 111 -16.29 -17.45 -3.49
C SER A 111 -14.92 -17.43 -2.78
N PRO A 112 -14.75 -16.66 -1.67
CA PRO A 112 -13.48 -16.58 -0.94
C PRO A 112 -13.26 -17.80 -0.02
N CYS A 113 -14.32 -18.58 0.17
CA CYS A 113 -14.34 -19.85 0.85
C CYS A 113 -14.36 -20.93 -0.22
N GLY A 114 -13.35 -21.81 -0.21
CA GLY A 114 -13.39 -23.05 -1.01
C GLY A 114 -14.65 -23.87 -0.75
#